data_AF-A0A7G9ZAY9-F1
#
_entry.id   AF-A0A7G9ZAY9-F1
#
_cell.length_a   1.000
_cell.length_b   1.000
_cell.length_c   1.000
_cell.angle_alpha   90.00
_cell.angle_beta   90.00
_cell.angle_gamma   90.00
#
_symmetry.space_group_name_H-M   'P 1'
#
loop_
_entity.id
_entity.type
_entity.pdbx_description
1 polymer ?
#
loop_
_entity_poly.entity_id
_entity_poly.type
_entity_poly.pdbx_seq_one_letter_code
_entity_poly.pdbx_strand_id
1 'polypeptide(L)'
;MEEKEKVIGKSSARIAVLLALIAIVVAAFTVVPASAAQGVEVRVNAPEYVAGTFNATIDVDNVTDFNSGQFDLSFNSSVVNVTEVKAGEIGGVAVPIFMWHFFDADTVRVLISMPMDVGANGSGSLAEIEFEVKGNSGEKSALNISNEMLVDTKAKKIDAEWYDDEVTVLGTKVSVNAPAYVAETFNVTIDVANVTDLSSGQFDLSFNSSVVNVTAMKEGEIGGVAVPIFMWNFFDADTVRVLISMPMDVGVNGSGYLAEIEFEVKGNSGEKSMLDLSNRQLVDTKAKKIDAEWYGDEVTVL
;
A
#
# COMPACT_ATOMS: atom_id res chain seq x y z
N MET A 1 6.01 98.63 -38.60
CA MET A 1 7.10 98.77 -37.63
C MET A 1 7.70 97.38 -37.47
N GLU A 2 8.70 97.01 -38.26
CA GLU A 2 10.11 97.43 -38.09
C GLU A 2 10.53 97.17 -36.63
N GLU A 3 11.54 96.37 -36.32
CA GLU A 3 12.87 96.41 -36.92
C GLU A 3 13.65 95.13 -36.53
N LYS A 4 14.69 94.88 -37.32
CA LYS A 4 15.61 93.75 -37.30
C LYS A 4 16.67 93.87 -36.20
N GLU A 5 17.42 92.77 -36.05
CA GLU A 5 18.85 92.72 -35.68
C GLU A 5 19.16 93.00 -34.20
N LYS A 6 20.17 92.42 -33.53
CA LYS A 6 21.51 92.03 -33.98
C LYS A 6 22.27 91.29 -32.85
N VAL A 7 23.18 90.40 -33.27
CA VAL A 7 24.55 90.19 -32.75
C VAL A 7 24.79 89.60 -31.34
N ILE A 8 25.22 88.33 -31.38
CA ILE A 8 26.45 87.72 -30.85
C ILE A 8 27.32 88.58 -29.90
N GLY A 9 27.55 88.05 -28.69
CA GLY A 9 28.64 88.47 -27.80
C GLY A 9 29.17 87.30 -26.98
N LYS A 10 30.34 86.78 -27.35
CA LYS A 10 31.09 85.72 -26.66
C LYS A 10 32.06 86.39 -25.67
N SER A 11 32.00 86.08 -24.37
CA SER A 11 33.10 86.44 -23.44
C SER A 11 33.02 85.67 -22.11
N SER A 12 34.02 84.82 -21.91
CA SER A 12 34.80 84.67 -20.66
C SER A 12 34.20 84.00 -19.42
N ALA A 13 34.59 82.73 -19.25
CA ALA A 13 35.24 82.17 -18.06
C ALA A 13 34.72 82.51 -16.65
N ARG A 14 34.27 81.49 -15.90
CA ARG A 14 35.03 80.87 -14.80
C ARG A 14 34.21 79.76 -14.10
N ILE A 15 34.96 78.75 -13.70
CA ILE A 15 34.57 77.53 -12.96
C ILE A 15 34.00 77.87 -11.58
N ALA A 16 32.89 77.25 -11.19
CA ALA A 16 32.65 76.74 -9.82
C ALA A 16 31.39 75.86 -9.78
N VAL A 17 31.55 74.66 -9.23
CA VAL A 17 30.60 73.55 -9.10
C VAL A 17 29.69 73.76 -7.89
N LEU A 18 28.36 73.53 -8.01
CA LEU A 18 27.58 72.79 -6.98
C LEU A 18 26.13 72.46 -7.40
N LEU A 19 25.84 71.16 -7.40
CA LEU A 19 24.59 70.43 -7.05
C LEU A 19 23.22 71.04 -7.40
N ALA A 20 22.51 70.38 -8.33
CA ALA A 20 21.05 70.40 -8.41
C ALA A 20 20.50 68.96 -8.48
N LEU A 21 19.82 68.57 -7.40
CA LEU A 21 19.01 67.36 -7.24
C LEU A 21 17.78 67.42 -8.17
N ILE A 22 17.56 66.35 -8.96
CA ILE A 22 16.22 66.01 -9.44
C ILE A 22 16.00 64.52 -9.17
N ALA A 23 15.03 64.27 -8.28
CA ALA A 23 14.58 62.96 -7.86
C ALA A 23 13.89 62.22 -9.01
N ILE A 24 14.40 61.04 -9.35
CA ILE A 24 13.65 60.04 -10.13
C ILE A 24 13.02 59.10 -9.09
N VAL A 25 11.73 59.26 -8.85
CA VAL A 25 10.94 58.26 -8.12
C VAL A 25 10.70 57.10 -9.10
N VAL A 26 11.56 56.09 -9.05
CA VAL A 26 11.27 54.80 -9.68
C VAL A 26 10.31 54.07 -8.75
N ALA A 27 9.02 54.10 -9.07
CA ALA A 27 8.05 53.19 -8.47
C ALA A 27 8.39 51.77 -8.96
N ALA A 28 9.21 51.06 -8.18
CA ALA A 28 9.38 49.63 -8.34
C ALA A 28 8.08 48.96 -7.90
N PHE A 29 7.15 48.77 -8.84
CA PHE A 29 6.12 47.76 -8.70
C PHE A 29 6.85 46.41 -8.77
N THR A 30 7.23 45.88 -7.61
CA THR A 30 7.54 44.47 -7.50
C THR A 30 6.24 43.74 -7.78
N VAL A 31 6.09 43.21 -8.99
CA VAL A 31 5.08 42.19 -9.25
C VAL A 31 5.50 41.02 -8.37
N VAL A 32 4.89 40.92 -7.20
CA VAL A 32 4.98 39.70 -6.39
C VAL A 32 4.39 38.63 -7.30
N PRO A 33 5.16 37.61 -7.72
CA PRO A 33 4.54 36.48 -8.38
C PRO A 33 3.50 35.97 -7.37
N ALA A 34 2.22 35.96 -7.78
CA ALA A 34 1.22 35.24 -7.03
C ALA A 34 1.75 33.82 -6.95
N SER A 35 2.26 33.41 -5.78
CA SER A 35 2.35 32.00 -5.49
C SER A 35 0.95 31.49 -5.75
N ALA A 36 0.78 30.54 -6.67
CA ALA A 36 -0.43 29.75 -6.66
C ALA A 36 -0.62 29.36 -5.19
N ALA A 37 -1.70 29.84 -4.56
CA ALA A 37 -2.05 29.36 -3.25
C ALA A 37 -2.22 27.86 -3.45
N GLN A 38 -1.25 27.07 -3.00
CA GLN A 38 -1.43 25.62 -2.95
C GLN A 38 -2.62 25.45 -2.00
N GLY A 39 -3.73 24.95 -2.54
CA GLY A 39 -4.90 24.65 -1.73
C GLY A 39 -4.51 23.66 -0.63
N VAL A 40 -5.24 23.68 0.47
CA VAL A 40 -5.07 22.62 1.47
C VAL A 40 -5.59 21.33 0.83
N GLU A 41 -4.77 20.29 0.85
CA GLU A 41 -5.17 18.96 0.41
C GLU A 41 -5.18 18.04 1.61
N VAL A 42 -6.15 17.14 1.67
CA VAL A 42 -6.21 16.06 2.65
C VAL A 42 -6.36 14.75 1.90
N ARG A 43 -5.58 13.74 2.28
CA ARG A 43 -5.54 12.46 1.57
C ARG A 43 -5.57 11.31 2.55
N VAL A 44 -6.35 10.27 2.24
CA VAL A 44 -6.09 8.95 2.82
C VAL A 44 -4.80 8.42 2.19
N ASN A 45 -3.89 7.93 3.04
CA ASN A 45 -2.65 7.32 2.61
C ASN A 45 -2.53 5.94 3.24
N ALA A 46 -2.86 4.92 2.47
CA ALA A 46 -2.80 3.53 2.87
C ALA A 46 -1.82 2.73 1.97
N PRO A 47 -1.32 1.58 2.44
CA PRO A 47 -0.61 0.66 1.57
C PRO A 47 -1.54 0.09 0.50
N GLU A 48 -1.08 0.03 -0.76
CA GLU A 48 -1.86 -0.56 -1.86
C GLU A 48 -2.24 -2.03 -1.59
N TYR A 49 -1.33 -2.78 -0.96
CA TYR A 49 -1.50 -4.19 -0.60
C TYR A 49 -1.36 -4.39 0.90
N VAL A 50 -2.34 -5.07 1.52
CA VAL A 50 -2.42 -5.24 2.97
C VAL A 50 -2.59 -6.71 3.38
N ALA A 51 -1.95 -7.11 4.48
CA ALA A 51 -2.11 -8.42 5.11
C ALA A 51 -2.01 -8.29 6.64
N GLY A 52 -2.76 -9.09 7.38
CA GLY A 52 -2.78 -9.02 8.85
C GLY A 52 -3.32 -7.68 9.35
N THR A 53 -2.45 -6.81 9.85
CA THR A 53 -2.79 -5.45 10.30
C THR A 53 -2.02 -4.41 9.50
N PHE A 54 -2.64 -3.26 9.25
CA PHE A 54 -1.97 -2.14 8.58
C PHE A 54 -2.46 -0.80 9.13
N ASN A 55 -1.69 0.26 8.88
CA ASN A 55 -2.07 1.62 9.23
C ASN A 55 -2.34 2.42 7.97
N ALA A 56 -3.35 3.30 8.02
CA ALA A 56 -3.55 4.36 7.05
C ALA A 56 -3.45 5.71 7.77
N THR A 57 -2.83 6.70 7.14
CA THR A 57 -2.79 8.07 7.67
C THR A 57 -3.76 8.97 6.91
N ILE A 58 -4.30 9.97 7.61
CA ILE A 58 -5.09 11.04 6.98
C ILE A 58 -4.16 12.25 6.88
N ASP A 59 -3.44 12.33 5.77
CA ASP A 59 -2.39 13.32 5.55
C ASP A 59 -2.99 14.65 5.13
N VAL A 60 -2.45 15.76 5.63
CA VAL A 60 -2.84 17.11 5.25
C VAL A 60 -1.62 17.91 4.80
N ASP A 61 -1.79 18.68 3.72
CA ASP A 61 -0.74 19.52 3.15
C ASP A 61 -1.02 21.01 3.28
N ASN A 62 0.03 21.76 3.63
CA ASN A 62 0.07 23.22 3.64
C ASN A 62 -1.06 23.90 4.44
N VAL A 63 -1.54 23.28 5.54
CA VAL A 63 -2.58 23.87 6.37
C VAL A 63 -2.03 25.05 7.18
N THR A 64 -2.85 26.07 7.38
CA THR A 64 -2.52 27.23 8.21
C THR A 64 -3.52 27.34 9.35
N ASP A 65 -3.02 27.58 10.57
CA ASP A 65 -3.79 27.79 11.79
C ASP A 65 -4.84 26.70 12.10
N PHE A 66 -4.61 25.43 11.72
CA PHE A 66 -5.53 24.33 11.99
C PHE A 66 -5.78 24.14 13.50
N ASN A 67 -7.05 24.08 13.92
CA ASN A 67 -7.43 23.95 15.33
C ASN A 67 -8.41 22.80 15.61
N SER A 68 -9.37 22.54 14.73
CA SER A 68 -10.31 21.42 14.91
C SER A 68 -10.79 20.89 13.58
N GLY A 69 -11.33 19.68 13.60
CA GLY A 69 -11.88 19.08 12.40
C GLY A 69 -12.72 17.85 12.69
N GLN A 70 -13.39 17.38 11.65
CA GLN A 70 -14.02 16.07 11.65
C GLN A 70 -13.94 15.47 10.25
N PHE A 71 -14.04 14.15 10.20
CA PHE A 71 -14.36 13.41 8.99
C PHE A 71 -14.98 12.06 9.35
N ASP A 72 -15.73 11.51 8.41
CA ASP A 72 -16.14 10.11 8.40
C ASP A 72 -15.24 9.35 7.42
N LEU A 73 -14.74 8.19 7.81
CA LEU A 73 -14.03 7.27 6.93
C LEU A 73 -14.88 6.01 6.76
N SER A 74 -15.32 5.77 5.53
CA SER A 74 -16.05 4.58 5.15
C SER A 74 -15.13 3.54 4.50
N PHE A 75 -15.39 2.26 4.79
CA PHE A 75 -14.64 1.09 4.33
C PHE A 75 -15.57 -0.11 4.22
N ASN A 76 -15.10 -1.20 3.59
CA ASN A 76 -15.84 -2.45 3.56
C ASN A 76 -15.49 -3.30 4.79
N SER A 77 -16.40 -3.39 5.77
CA SER A 77 -16.18 -4.12 7.03
C SER A 77 -16.05 -5.64 6.88
N SER A 78 -16.42 -6.20 5.72
CA SER A 78 -16.13 -7.60 5.40
C SER A 78 -14.66 -7.81 4.98
N VAL A 79 -13.96 -6.75 4.57
CA VAL A 79 -12.60 -6.80 4.04
C VAL A 79 -11.58 -6.27 5.04
N VAL A 80 -11.86 -5.15 5.69
CA VAL A 80 -10.99 -4.55 6.72
C VAL A 80 -11.82 -4.00 7.88
N ASN A 81 -11.23 -3.85 9.05
CA ASN A 81 -11.91 -3.35 10.23
C ASN A 81 -11.01 -2.42 11.04
N VAL A 82 -11.50 -1.23 11.37
CA VAL A 82 -10.76 -0.29 12.24
C VAL A 82 -10.63 -0.87 13.65
N THR A 83 -9.41 -0.90 14.17
CA THR A 83 -9.11 -1.36 15.53
C THR A 83 -8.77 -0.20 16.47
N GLU A 84 -8.14 0.85 15.94
CA GLU A 84 -7.72 2.03 16.72
C GLU A 84 -7.61 3.28 15.84
N VAL A 85 -7.81 4.46 16.45
CA VAL A 85 -7.51 5.75 15.82
C VAL A 85 -6.61 6.57 16.74
N LYS A 86 -5.39 6.84 16.28
CA LYS A 86 -4.33 7.52 17.02
C LYS A 86 -4.20 8.98 16.57
N ALA A 87 -3.65 9.79 17.47
CA ALA A 87 -3.33 11.19 17.21
C ALA A 87 -2.33 11.33 16.05
N GLY A 88 -2.54 12.33 15.20
CA GLY A 88 -1.60 12.72 14.17
C GLY A 88 -0.58 13.75 14.66
N GLU A 89 0.19 14.30 13.73
CA GLU A 89 1.12 15.41 13.96
C GLU A 89 1.20 16.29 12.71
N ILE A 90 1.12 17.61 12.86
CA ILE A 90 1.29 18.58 11.78
C ILE A 90 2.41 19.54 12.15
N GLY A 91 3.45 19.61 11.33
CA GLY A 91 4.57 20.54 11.52
C GLY A 91 5.23 20.44 12.91
N GLY A 92 5.30 19.25 13.51
CA GLY A 92 5.83 19.04 14.86
C GLY A 92 4.85 19.33 16.00
N VAL A 93 3.58 19.64 15.69
CA VAL A 93 2.51 19.86 16.68
C VAL A 93 1.58 18.65 16.68
N ALA A 94 1.45 17.99 17.83
CA ALA A 94 0.54 16.86 17.98
C ALA A 94 -0.92 17.27 17.71
N VAL A 95 -1.64 16.43 16.97
CA VAL A 95 -3.06 16.60 16.60
C VAL A 95 -3.89 15.56 17.38
N PRO A 96 -4.46 15.93 18.54
CA PRO A 96 -5.15 14.98 19.39
C PRO A 96 -6.53 14.63 18.82
N ILE A 97 -6.86 13.34 18.90
CA ILE A 97 -8.22 12.84 18.67
C ILE A 97 -9.06 13.18 19.91
N PHE A 98 -10.10 13.99 19.74
CA PHE A 98 -11.04 14.27 20.81
C PHE A 98 -11.89 13.04 21.13
N MET A 99 -12.44 12.44 20.07
CA MET A 99 -13.10 11.15 20.14
C MET A 99 -13.23 10.55 18.75
N TRP A 100 -13.39 9.23 18.69
CA TRP A 100 -13.83 8.53 17.50
C TRP A 100 -14.79 7.42 17.89
N HIS A 101 -15.64 7.01 16.96
CA HIS A 101 -16.54 5.88 17.15
C HIS A 101 -16.99 5.34 15.79
N PHE A 102 -17.44 4.09 15.78
CA PHE A 102 -18.20 3.54 14.67
C PHE A 102 -19.55 4.26 14.58
N PHE A 103 -19.78 4.94 13.47
CA PHE A 103 -21.09 5.51 13.15
C PHE A 103 -22.05 4.39 12.71
N ASP A 104 -21.52 3.44 11.95
CA ASP A 104 -22.12 2.15 11.60
C ASP A 104 -21.00 1.08 11.41
N ALA A 105 -21.33 -0.09 10.87
CA ALA A 105 -20.36 -1.18 10.72
C ALA A 105 -19.21 -0.84 9.74
N ASP A 106 -19.51 -0.02 8.73
CA ASP A 106 -18.63 0.29 7.60
C ASP A 106 -18.03 1.70 7.70
N THR A 107 -18.35 2.47 8.74
CA THR A 107 -17.96 3.88 8.84
C THR A 107 -17.53 4.23 10.25
N VAL A 108 -16.34 4.83 10.38
CA VAL A 108 -15.90 5.50 11.61
C VAL A 108 -15.99 7.01 11.47
N ARG A 109 -16.42 7.69 12.53
CA ARG A 109 -16.39 9.15 12.64
C ARG A 109 -15.26 9.57 13.57
N VAL A 110 -14.42 10.48 13.10
CA VAL A 110 -13.27 11.02 13.86
C VAL A 110 -13.47 12.50 14.12
N LEU A 111 -13.34 12.91 15.38
CA LEU A 111 -13.40 14.31 15.81
C LEU A 111 -12.04 14.71 16.37
N ILE A 112 -11.53 15.84 15.90
CA ILE A 112 -10.23 16.40 16.25
C ILE A 112 -10.47 17.74 16.92
N SER A 113 -9.82 17.96 18.08
CA SER A 113 -9.90 19.23 18.79
C SER A 113 -8.58 19.54 19.48
N MET A 114 -7.86 20.53 18.96
CA MET A 114 -6.66 21.08 19.61
C MET A 114 -7.07 21.87 20.86
N PRO A 115 -6.16 22.02 21.84
CA PRO A 115 -6.37 22.94 22.96
C PRO A 115 -6.70 24.37 22.49
N MET A 116 -7.41 25.14 23.33
CA MET A 116 -7.72 26.54 23.03
C MET A 116 -6.44 27.33 22.71
N ASP A 117 -6.52 28.19 21.70
CA ASP A 117 -5.43 29.04 21.21
C ASP A 117 -4.18 28.29 20.67
N VAL A 118 -4.27 26.97 20.46
CA VAL A 118 -3.23 26.18 19.77
C VAL A 118 -3.65 25.96 18.32
N GLY A 119 -2.75 26.31 17.39
CA GLY A 119 -2.91 26.05 15.96
C GLY A 119 -1.72 25.28 15.41
N ALA A 120 -1.96 24.41 14.45
CA ALA A 120 -0.91 23.72 13.69
C ALA A 120 -0.77 24.29 12.28
N ASN A 121 0.46 24.31 11.77
CA ASN A 121 0.81 24.86 10.47
C ASN A 121 1.73 23.91 9.72
N GLY A 122 1.59 23.84 8.39
CA GLY A 122 2.43 23.01 7.51
C GLY A 122 1.73 21.73 7.08
N SER A 123 2.53 20.68 6.87
CA SER A 123 2.04 19.35 6.48
C SER A 123 2.24 18.31 7.58
N GLY A 124 1.51 17.21 7.50
CA GLY A 124 1.60 16.08 8.41
C GLY A 124 0.35 15.22 8.34
N SER A 125 -0.06 14.63 9.46
CA SER A 125 -1.28 13.81 9.54
C SER A 125 -2.27 14.36 10.57
N LEU A 126 -3.55 14.27 10.24
CA LEU A 126 -4.68 14.56 11.12
C LEU A 126 -4.95 13.38 12.08
N ALA A 127 -4.76 12.16 11.59
CA ALA A 127 -4.95 10.92 12.33
C ALA A 127 -4.14 9.78 11.71
N GLU A 128 -3.84 8.76 12.52
CA GLU A 128 -3.36 7.45 12.06
C GLU A 128 -4.41 6.40 12.47
N ILE A 129 -4.87 5.60 11.52
CA ILE A 129 -5.96 4.64 11.70
C ILE A 129 -5.40 3.24 11.52
N GLU A 130 -5.55 2.40 12.54
CA GLU A 130 -5.12 1.01 12.53
C GLU A 130 -6.27 0.11 12.05
N PHE A 131 -5.98 -0.79 11.13
CA PHE A 131 -6.91 -1.74 10.56
C PHE A 131 -6.45 -3.18 10.77
N GLU A 132 -7.42 -4.08 10.96
CA GLU A 132 -7.27 -5.53 10.82
C GLU A 132 -7.90 -5.97 9.50
N VAL A 133 -7.19 -6.81 8.74
CA VAL A 133 -7.69 -7.43 7.50
C VAL A 133 -8.56 -8.64 7.84
N LYS A 134 -9.76 -8.67 7.28
CA LYS A 134 -10.74 -9.77 7.38
C LYS A 134 -11.00 -10.47 6.04
N GLY A 135 -10.78 -9.76 4.94
CA GLY A 135 -11.11 -10.21 3.60
C GLY A 135 -10.18 -11.30 3.08
N ASN A 136 -10.59 -11.89 1.96
CA ASN A 136 -9.81 -12.90 1.24
C ASN A 136 -8.85 -12.26 0.23
N SER A 137 -7.92 -13.07 -0.30
CA SER A 137 -7.00 -12.65 -1.38
C SER A 137 -7.74 -11.92 -2.49
N GLY A 138 -7.23 -10.75 -2.88
CA GLY A 138 -7.75 -9.96 -3.99
C GLY A 138 -9.04 -9.19 -3.68
N GLU A 139 -9.66 -9.39 -2.50
CA GLU A 139 -10.75 -8.52 -2.06
C GLU A 139 -10.23 -7.11 -1.80
N LYS A 140 -11.10 -6.12 -2.04
CA LYS A 140 -10.75 -4.70 -2.01
C LYS A 140 -11.64 -3.94 -1.05
N SER A 141 -11.08 -2.92 -0.42
CA SER A 141 -11.83 -1.94 0.34
C SER A 141 -11.42 -0.54 -0.11
N ALA A 142 -12.37 0.18 -0.69
CA ALA A 142 -12.25 1.63 -0.82
C ALA A 142 -12.25 2.25 0.59
N LEU A 143 -11.44 3.28 0.79
CA LEU A 143 -11.32 4.06 2.00
C LEU A 143 -11.75 5.49 1.67
N ASN A 144 -13.06 5.76 1.79
CA ASN A 144 -13.63 7.03 1.31
C ASN A 144 -13.92 7.99 2.46
N ILE A 145 -13.49 9.23 2.33
CA ILE A 145 -13.76 10.31 3.27
C ILE A 145 -15.08 11.00 2.91
N SER A 146 -15.85 11.35 3.95
CA SER A 146 -17.03 12.21 3.81
C SER A 146 -17.30 13.02 5.09
N ASN A 147 -18.32 13.88 5.05
CA ASN A 147 -18.75 14.71 6.19
C ASN A 147 -17.60 15.53 6.80
N GLU A 148 -16.75 16.03 5.91
CA GLU A 148 -15.45 16.59 6.19
C GLU A 148 -15.50 18.07 6.58
N MET A 149 -14.67 18.43 7.59
CA MET A 149 -14.57 19.80 8.05
C MET A 149 -13.19 20.04 8.69
N LEU A 150 -12.52 21.12 8.28
CA LEU A 150 -11.37 21.67 8.98
C LEU A 150 -11.70 23.09 9.43
N VAL A 151 -11.25 23.47 10.61
CA VAL A 151 -11.54 24.76 11.24
C VAL A 151 -10.26 25.36 11.81
N ASP A 152 -10.03 26.64 11.52
CA ASP A 152 -8.88 27.39 12.01
C ASP A 152 -9.06 27.86 13.47
N THR A 153 -8.00 28.42 14.05
CA THR A 153 -8.01 29.02 15.40
C THR A 153 -9.00 30.17 15.60
N LYS A 154 -9.57 30.71 14.52
CA LYS A 154 -10.58 31.79 14.51
C LYS A 154 -11.99 31.26 14.24
N ALA A 155 -12.20 29.95 14.36
CA ALA A 155 -13.46 29.27 14.08
C ALA A 155 -13.96 29.46 12.63
N LYS A 156 -13.06 29.66 11.67
CA LYS A 156 -13.38 29.72 10.25
C LYS A 156 -13.08 28.38 9.59
N LYS A 157 -13.95 27.97 8.68
CA LYS A 157 -13.70 26.79 7.84
C LYS A 157 -12.42 27.00 7.03
N ILE A 158 -11.58 25.97 7.00
CA ILE A 158 -10.47 25.82 6.07
C ILE A 158 -11.00 25.00 4.90
N ASP A 159 -11.01 25.57 3.71
CA ASP A 159 -11.38 24.84 2.50
C ASP A 159 -10.23 23.93 2.08
N ALA A 160 -10.54 22.67 1.82
CA ALA A 160 -9.59 21.65 1.43
C ALA A 160 -10.19 20.73 0.36
N GLU A 161 -9.31 20.19 -0.48
CA GLU A 161 -9.64 19.08 -1.38
C GLU A 161 -9.33 17.76 -0.69
N TRP A 162 -10.22 16.77 -0.84
CA TRP A 162 -10.12 15.49 -0.14
C TRP A 162 -9.98 14.37 -1.15
N TYR A 163 -9.04 13.47 -0.88
CA TYR A 163 -8.69 12.36 -1.75
C TYR A 163 -8.81 11.04 -1.00
N ASP A 164 -9.61 10.14 -1.56
CA ASP A 164 -9.83 8.78 -1.08
C ASP A 164 -8.65 7.86 -1.47
N ASP A 165 -8.66 6.65 -0.92
CA ASP A 165 -7.70 5.59 -1.27
C ASP A 165 -8.40 4.22 -1.38
N GLU A 166 -7.68 3.18 -1.81
CA GLU A 166 -8.16 1.80 -1.85
C GLU A 166 -7.06 0.84 -1.40
N VAL A 167 -7.43 -0.15 -0.60
CA VAL A 167 -6.54 -1.25 -0.22
C VAL A 167 -6.99 -2.55 -0.87
N THR A 168 -6.03 -3.38 -1.30
CA THR A 168 -6.26 -4.74 -1.79
C THR A 168 -5.66 -5.74 -0.80
N VAL A 169 -6.44 -6.75 -0.41
CA VAL A 169 -5.96 -7.81 0.47
C VAL A 169 -4.95 -8.69 -0.27
N LEU A 170 -3.75 -8.75 0.28
CA LEU A 170 -2.69 -9.66 -0.14
C LEU A 170 -2.90 -11.00 0.56
N GLY A 171 -3.54 -11.94 -0.14
CA GLY A 171 -3.79 -13.27 0.42
C GLY A 171 -2.66 -14.25 0.19
N THR A 172 -2.83 -15.44 0.78
CA THR A 172 -1.94 -16.57 0.55
C THR A 172 -2.11 -17.09 -0.87
N LYS A 173 -1.00 -17.31 -1.56
CA LYS A 173 -0.98 -17.92 -2.89
C LYS A 173 -0.20 -19.23 -2.83
N VAL A 174 -0.71 -20.27 -3.47
CA VAL A 174 -0.02 -21.53 -3.71
C VAL A 174 0.09 -21.77 -5.21
N SER A 175 1.26 -22.18 -5.69
CA SER A 175 1.45 -22.46 -7.11
C SER A 175 2.38 -23.66 -7.32
N VAL A 176 2.08 -24.45 -8.34
CA VAL A 176 3.06 -25.38 -8.90
C VAL A 176 4.12 -24.55 -9.62
N ASN A 177 5.40 -24.84 -9.37
CA ASN A 177 6.53 -24.26 -10.07
C ASN A 177 7.34 -25.39 -10.70
N ALA A 178 7.21 -25.52 -12.01
CA ALA A 178 7.86 -26.55 -12.79
C ALA A 178 8.69 -25.95 -13.94
N PRO A 179 9.76 -26.64 -14.39
CA PRO A 179 10.43 -26.28 -15.63
C PRO A 179 9.48 -26.47 -16.82
N ALA A 180 9.36 -25.45 -17.69
CA ALA A 180 8.50 -25.55 -18.87
C ALA A 180 8.87 -26.71 -19.82
N TYR A 181 10.16 -27.09 -19.86
CA TYR A 181 10.69 -28.14 -20.71
C TYR A 181 11.59 -29.09 -19.92
N VAL A 182 11.42 -30.40 -20.11
CA VAL A 182 12.10 -31.46 -19.34
C VAL A 182 12.56 -32.61 -20.24
N ALA A 183 13.71 -33.22 -19.95
CA ALA A 183 14.27 -34.32 -20.75
C ALA A 183 14.53 -35.61 -19.94
N GLU A 184 14.77 -35.48 -18.63
CA GLU A 184 15.09 -36.60 -17.73
C GLU A 184 14.37 -36.38 -16.40
N THR A 185 15.06 -36.54 -15.27
CA THR A 185 14.52 -36.19 -13.96
C THR A 185 14.46 -34.68 -13.77
N PHE A 186 13.42 -34.19 -13.12
CA PHE A 186 13.28 -32.77 -12.79
C PHE A 186 12.55 -32.60 -11.46
N ASN A 187 12.74 -31.44 -10.84
CA ASN A 187 12.05 -31.08 -9.60
C ASN A 187 10.92 -30.10 -9.88
N VAL A 188 9.85 -30.26 -9.12
CA VAL A 188 8.71 -29.35 -9.05
C VAL A 188 8.54 -28.93 -7.60
N THR A 189 8.37 -27.63 -7.35
CA THR A 189 8.03 -27.15 -6.02
C THR A 189 6.57 -26.72 -5.97
N ILE A 190 5.95 -26.92 -4.81
CA ILE A 190 4.62 -26.37 -4.51
C ILE A 190 4.86 -25.09 -3.70
N ASP A 191 5.06 -23.99 -4.41
CA ASP A 191 5.42 -22.70 -3.83
C ASP A 191 4.23 -22.12 -3.06
N VAL A 192 4.52 -21.45 -1.95
CA VAL A 192 3.55 -20.69 -1.15
C VAL A 192 4.07 -19.28 -0.89
N ALA A 193 3.20 -18.29 -0.99
CA ALA A 193 3.51 -16.89 -0.73
C ALA A 193 2.55 -16.29 0.30
N ASN A 194 3.07 -15.42 1.15
CA ASN A 194 2.32 -14.62 2.12
C ASN A 194 1.40 -15.45 3.02
N VAL A 195 1.90 -16.60 3.49
CA VAL A 195 1.16 -17.40 4.47
C VAL A 195 1.39 -16.86 5.87
N THR A 196 0.33 -16.88 6.67
CA THR A 196 0.38 -16.51 8.09
C THR A 196 -0.08 -17.69 8.92
N ASP A 197 0.68 -18.01 9.96
CA ASP A 197 0.39 -19.02 10.98
C ASP A 197 0.09 -20.43 10.42
N LEU A 198 0.70 -20.83 9.31
CA LEU A 198 0.48 -22.15 8.72
C LEU A 198 0.91 -23.27 9.69
N SER A 199 0.00 -24.17 10.01
CA SER A 199 0.24 -25.32 10.89
C SER A 199 0.12 -26.65 10.17
N SER A 200 -0.85 -26.80 9.27
CA SER A 200 -1.00 -28.03 8.48
C SER A 200 -1.66 -27.75 7.14
N GLY A 201 -1.59 -28.74 6.24
CA GLY A 201 -2.15 -28.60 4.91
C GLY A 201 -2.23 -29.90 4.17
N GLN A 202 -3.05 -29.90 3.13
CA GLN A 202 -3.23 -31.01 2.21
C GLN A 202 -3.45 -30.48 0.80
N PHE A 203 -2.90 -31.20 -0.17
CA PHE A 203 -3.27 -31.06 -1.58
C PHE A 203 -3.09 -32.38 -2.31
N ASP A 204 -3.84 -32.54 -3.39
CA ASP A 204 -3.62 -33.58 -4.39
C ASP A 204 -2.98 -32.92 -5.61
N LEU A 205 -1.86 -33.46 -6.08
CA LEU A 205 -1.23 -33.06 -7.33
C LEU A 205 -1.54 -34.12 -8.40
N SER A 206 -2.28 -33.73 -9.44
CA SER A 206 -2.52 -34.57 -10.61
C SER A 206 -1.53 -34.28 -11.72
N PHE A 207 -1.12 -35.32 -12.44
CA PHE A 207 -0.19 -35.31 -13.57
C PHE A 207 -0.56 -36.44 -14.55
N ASN A 208 0.02 -36.45 -15.75
CA ASN A 208 -0.14 -37.55 -16.70
C ASN A 208 0.94 -38.60 -16.47
N SER A 209 0.59 -39.73 -15.86
CA SER A 209 1.53 -40.82 -15.52
C SER A 209 2.16 -41.54 -16.72
N SER A 210 1.59 -41.35 -17.91
CA SER A 210 2.19 -41.83 -19.17
C SER A 210 3.33 -40.90 -19.64
N VAL A 211 3.37 -39.66 -19.16
CA VAL A 211 4.35 -38.63 -19.57
C VAL A 211 5.42 -38.43 -18.50
N VAL A 212 5.02 -38.35 -17.22
CA VAL A 212 5.94 -38.15 -16.09
C VAL A 212 5.54 -39.01 -14.90
N ASN A 213 6.47 -39.30 -14.00
CA ASN A 213 6.19 -40.12 -12.82
C ASN A 213 6.91 -39.59 -11.59
N VAL A 214 6.20 -39.48 -10.46
CA VAL A 214 6.81 -39.09 -9.18
C VAL A 214 7.75 -40.19 -8.69
N THR A 215 9.00 -39.85 -8.39
CA THR A 215 10.03 -40.76 -7.90
C THR A 215 10.41 -40.48 -6.44
N ALA A 216 10.34 -39.22 -6.01
CA ALA A 216 10.63 -38.84 -4.64
C ALA A 216 9.85 -37.58 -4.22
N MET A 217 9.80 -37.39 -2.90
CA MET A 217 9.15 -36.26 -2.26
C MET A 217 10.04 -35.79 -1.11
N LYS A 218 10.33 -34.49 -1.06
CA LYS A 218 11.18 -33.86 -0.04
C LYS A 218 10.42 -32.75 0.67
N GLU A 219 10.80 -32.53 1.92
CA GLU A 219 10.20 -31.52 2.80
C GLU A 219 10.31 -30.11 2.21
N GLY A 220 9.33 -29.28 2.56
CA GLY A 220 9.30 -27.87 2.18
C GLY A 220 10.15 -27.00 3.09
N GLU A 221 10.20 -25.71 2.76
CA GLU A 221 10.77 -24.67 3.61
C GLU A 221 9.99 -23.37 3.42
N ILE A 222 9.60 -22.71 4.51
CA ILE A 222 8.95 -21.39 4.50
C ILE A 222 9.71 -20.47 5.44
N GLY A 223 10.20 -19.34 4.93
CA GLY A 223 10.90 -18.35 5.75
C GLY A 223 12.10 -18.92 6.53
N GLY A 224 12.79 -19.93 5.98
CA GLY A 224 13.90 -20.62 6.66
C GLY A 224 13.48 -21.70 7.66
N VAL A 225 12.19 -21.99 7.79
CA VAL A 225 11.66 -23.06 8.65
C VAL A 225 11.24 -24.24 7.79
N ALA A 226 11.78 -25.43 8.10
CA ALA A 226 11.40 -26.67 7.42
C ALA A 226 9.90 -26.96 7.60
N VAL A 227 9.24 -27.37 6.52
CA VAL A 227 7.84 -27.77 6.46
C VAL A 227 7.79 -29.29 6.29
N PRO A 228 7.54 -30.06 7.38
CA PRO A 228 7.61 -31.50 7.33
C PRO A 228 6.45 -32.09 6.53
N ILE A 229 6.75 -33.12 5.74
CA ILE A 229 5.73 -33.96 5.11
C ILE A 229 5.31 -35.02 6.13
N PHE A 230 4.06 -34.94 6.56
CA PHE A 230 3.49 -35.92 7.49
C PHE A 230 3.30 -37.27 6.78
N MET A 231 2.74 -37.24 5.58
CA MET A 231 2.55 -38.41 4.73
C MET A 231 2.32 -37.98 3.29
N TRP A 232 2.75 -38.81 2.35
CA TRP A 232 2.29 -38.74 0.97
C TRP A 232 2.12 -40.14 0.41
N ASN A 233 1.20 -40.28 -0.55
CA ASN A 233 1.00 -41.53 -1.27
C ASN A 233 0.36 -41.26 -2.63
N PHE A 234 0.54 -42.19 -3.57
CA PHE A 234 -0.30 -42.25 -4.77
C PHE A 234 -1.74 -42.52 -4.34
N PHE A 235 -2.65 -41.63 -4.73
CA PHE A 235 -4.09 -41.85 -4.62
C PHE A 235 -4.56 -42.75 -5.76
N ASP A 236 -4.03 -42.51 -6.95
CA ASP A 236 -4.11 -43.35 -8.14
C ASP A 236 -2.83 -43.17 -8.97
N ALA A 237 -2.80 -43.69 -10.21
CA ALA A 237 -1.61 -43.62 -11.06
C ALA A 237 -1.21 -42.19 -11.43
N ASP A 238 -2.19 -41.29 -11.56
CA ASP A 238 -2.05 -39.94 -12.08
C ASP A 238 -2.07 -38.88 -10.96
N THR A 239 -2.22 -39.29 -9.70
CA THR A 239 -2.44 -38.38 -8.58
C THR A 239 -1.65 -38.79 -7.35
N VAL A 240 -0.87 -37.87 -6.78
CA VAL A 240 -0.30 -38.00 -5.44
C VAL A 240 -1.03 -37.10 -4.47
N ARG A 241 -1.32 -37.61 -3.27
CA ARG A 241 -1.84 -36.82 -2.14
C ARG A 241 -0.72 -36.53 -1.17
N VAL A 242 -0.58 -35.27 -0.77
CA VAL A 242 0.45 -34.79 0.15
C VAL A 242 -0.21 -34.15 1.35
N LEU A 243 0.19 -34.58 2.55
CA LEU A 243 -0.19 -33.98 3.82
C LEU A 243 1.06 -33.42 4.48
N ILE A 244 1.03 -32.13 4.81
CA ILE A 244 2.06 -31.47 5.63
C ILE A 244 1.52 -31.23 7.03
N SER A 245 2.39 -31.34 8.02
CA SER A 245 2.04 -31.00 9.40
C SER A 245 3.26 -30.46 10.11
N MET A 246 3.15 -29.23 10.58
CA MET A 246 4.09 -28.67 11.53
C MET A 246 3.99 -29.41 12.88
N PRO A 247 5.03 -29.36 13.73
CA PRO A 247 4.93 -29.79 15.12
C PRO A 247 3.79 -29.05 15.86
N MET A 248 3.26 -29.67 16.92
CA MET A 248 2.17 -29.07 17.71
C MET A 248 2.53 -27.64 18.17
N ASP A 249 1.55 -26.74 18.05
CA ASP A 249 1.63 -25.32 18.42
C ASP A 249 2.70 -24.52 17.65
N VAL A 250 3.20 -25.04 16.52
CA VAL A 250 4.10 -24.31 15.61
C VAL A 250 3.33 -23.83 14.40
N GLY A 251 3.31 -22.51 14.20
CA GLY A 251 2.84 -21.84 12.99
C GLY A 251 4.00 -21.18 12.25
N VAL A 252 4.03 -21.30 10.92
CA VAL A 252 5.04 -20.66 10.06
C VAL A 252 4.45 -19.54 9.23
N ASN A 253 5.26 -18.51 8.99
CA ASN A 253 4.86 -17.30 8.28
C ASN A 253 5.82 -17.01 7.13
N GLY A 254 5.33 -16.36 6.08
CA GLY A 254 6.13 -15.86 4.97
C GLY A 254 5.92 -16.64 3.68
N SER A 255 7.00 -16.81 2.91
CA SER A 255 6.98 -17.41 1.59
C SER A 255 8.05 -18.49 1.47
N GLY A 256 7.86 -19.42 0.55
CA GLY A 256 8.73 -20.57 0.34
C GLY A 256 8.01 -21.65 -0.47
N TYR A 257 8.16 -22.92 -0.10
CA TYR A 257 7.46 -24.03 -0.74
C TYR A 257 7.03 -25.09 0.28
N LEU A 258 5.87 -25.69 0.05
CA LEU A 258 5.26 -26.70 0.92
C LEU A 258 5.91 -28.09 0.76
N ALA A 259 6.37 -28.40 -0.45
CA ALA A 259 7.03 -29.65 -0.80
C ALA A 259 7.85 -29.49 -2.09
N GLU A 260 8.92 -30.28 -2.21
CA GLU A 260 9.67 -30.49 -3.46
C GLU A 260 9.42 -31.91 -3.96
N ILE A 261 9.09 -32.05 -5.23
CA ILE A 261 8.63 -33.29 -5.87
C ILE A 261 9.59 -33.61 -6.99
N GLU A 262 10.18 -34.79 -6.95
CA GLU A 262 11.05 -35.29 -8.01
C GLU A 262 10.22 -36.12 -8.98
N PHE A 263 10.31 -35.79 -10.27
CA PHE A 263 9.68 -36.50 -11.37
C PHE A 263 10.73 -37.11 -12.29
N GLU A 264 10.39 -38.23 -12.91
CA GLU A 264 11.10 -38.83 -14.04
C GLU A 264 10.22 -38.75 -15.30
N VAL A 265 10.82 -38.39 -16.44
CA VAL A 265 10.15 -38.39 -17.74
C VAL A 265 10.00 -39.81 -18.29
N LYS A 266 8.78 -40.15 -18.73
CA LYS A 266 8.42 -41.39 -19.43
C LYS A 266 7.95 -41.16 -20.87
N GLY A 267 7.39 -39.99 -21.13
CA GLY A 267 6.78 -39.63 -22.40
C GLY A 267 7.79 -39.35 -23.51
N ASN A 268 7.28 -39.19 -24.73
CA ASN A 268 8.08 -38.81 -25.89
C ASN A 268 8.17 -37.27 -26.03
N SER A 269 9.21 -36.80 -26.73
CA SER A 269 9.35 -35.38 -27.13
C SER A 269 8.03 -34.78 -27.63
N GLY A 270 7.65 -33.64 -27.04
CA GLY A 270 6.45 -32.89 -27.36
C GLY A 270 5.19 -33.32 -26.59
N GLU A 271 5.22 -34.45 -25.87
CA GLU A 271 4.16 -34.80 -24.93
C GLU A 271 4.14 -33.85 -23.74
N LYS A 272 2.95 -33.66 -23.16
CA LYS A 272 2.70 -32.66 -22.11
C LYS A 272 2.04 -33.30 -20.91
N SER A 273 2.36 -32.80 -19.73
CA SER A 273 1.65 -33.11 -18.49
C SER A 273 1.22 -31.81 -17.82
N MET A 274 -0.10 -31.63 -17.69
CA MET A 274 -0.66 -30.61 -16.81
C MET A 274 -0.43 -31.05 -15.36
N LEU A 275 -0.02 -30.11 -14.51
CA LEU A 275 0.25 -30.28 -13.09
C LEU A 275 -0.77 -29.45 -12.31
N ASP A 276 -1.86 -30.09 -11.89
CA ASP A 276 -3.01 -29.41 -11.29
C ASP A 276 -3.18 -29.76 -9.81
N LEU A 277 -3.58 -28.75 -9.02
CA LEU A 277 -3.81 -28.89 -7.58
C LEU A 277 -5.31 -29.02 -7.28
N SER A 278 -5.67 -30.07 -6.56
CA SER A 278 -7.04 -30.33 -6.10
C SER A 278 -7.07 -30.75 -4.63
N ASN A 279 -8.27 -30.91 -4.05
CA ASN A 279 -8.45 -31.30 -2.64
C ASN A 279 -7.59 -30.47 -1.64
N ARG A 280 -7.64 -29.15 -1.86
CA ARG A 280 -6.71 -28.13 -1.34
C ARG A 280 -7.16 -27.61 0.02
N GLN A 281 -6.27 -27.64 1.00
CA GLN A 281 -6.51 -27.07 2.32
C GLN A 281 -5.20 -26.61 2.96
N LEU A 282 -5.23 -25.41 3.54
CA LEU A 282 -4.23 -24.92 4.50
C LEU A 282 -4.96 -24.58 5.80
N VAL A 283 -4.31 -24.81 6.94
CA VAL A 283 -4.91 -24.67 8.26
C VAL A 283 -3.91 -24.00 9.22
N ASP A 284 -4.41 -23.05 10.02
CA ASP A 284 -3.63 -22.35 11.04
C ASP A 284 -3.47 -23.14 12.34
N THR A 285 -2.72 -22.62 13.31
CA THR A 285 -2.52 -23.27 14.62
C THR A 285 -3.80 -23.38 15.46
N LYS A 286 -4.84 -22.61 15.11
CA LYS A 286 -6.16 -22.60 15.75
C LYS A 286 -7.17 -23.48 15.02
N ALA A 287 -6.71 -24.34 14.12
CA ALA A 287 -7.51 -25.21 13.27
C ALA A 287 -8.50 -24.46 12.35
N LYS A 288 -8.23 -23.20 12.01
CA LYS A 288 -8.98 -22.43 11.04
C LYS A 288 -8.38 -22.58 9.66
N LYS A 289 -9.23 -22.62 8.64
CA LYS A 289 -8.80 -22.64 7.25
C LYS A 289 -8.04 -21.34 6.92
N ILE A 290 -6.92 -21.47 6.23
CA ILE A 290 -6.24 -20.38 5.56
C ILE A 290 -6.73 -20.37 4.12
N ASP A 291 -7.41 -19.30 3.73
CA ASP A 291 -7.85 -19.12 2.35
C ASP A 291 -6.65 -18.79 1.46
N ALA A 292 -6.57 -19.51 0.34
CA ALA A 292 -5.48 -19.35 -0.61
C ALA A 292 -5.97 -19.52 -2.04
N GLU A 293 -5.33 -18.80 -2.95
CA GLU A 293 -5.47 -19.01 -4.39
C GLU A 293 -4.47 -20.05 -4.86
N TRP A 294 -4.88 -20.93 -5.77
CA TRP A 294 -4.08 -22.09 -6.17
C TRP A 294 -3.95 -22.16 -7.69
N TYR A 295 -2.71 -22.28 -8.16
CA TYR A 295 -2.38 -22.27 -9.58
C TYR A 295 -1.61 -23.54 -9.96
N GLY A 296 -2.05 -24.20 -11.03
CA GLY A 296 -1.31 -25.30 -11.66
C GLY A 296 -0.22 -24.80 -12.60
N ASP A 297 0.49 -25.75 -13.22
CA ASP A 297 1.54 -25.50 -14.21
C ASP A 297 1.53 -26.60 -15.29
N GLU A 298 2.33 -26.49 -16.34
CA GLU A 298 2.47 -27.50 -17.39
C GLU A 298 3.94 -27.77 -17.71
N VAL A 299 4.28 -29.04 -17.90
CA VAL A 299 5.59 -29.46 -18.41
C VAL A 299 5.47 -30.05 -19.80
N THR A 300 6.45 -29.77 -20.67
CA THR A 300 6.58 -30.37 -22.01
C THR A 300 7.88 -31.18 -22.11
N VAL A 301 7.80 -32.40 -22.63
CA VAL A 301 8.98 -33.26 -22.84
C VAL A 301 9.81 -32.78 -24.05
N LEU A 302 11.13 -32.77 -23.92
CA LEU A 302 12.11 -32.45 -24.97
C LEU A 302 12.47 -33.63 -25.87
#